data_AF-A0A413H4Y4-F1
#
_entry.id   AF-A0A413H4Y4-F1
#
_cell.length_a   1.000
_cell.length_b   1.000
_cell.length_c   1.000
_cell.angle_alpha   90.00
_cell.angle_beta   90.00
_cell.angle_gamma   90.00
#
_symmetry.space_group_name_H-M   'P 1'
#
loop_
_entity.id
_entity.type
_entity.pdbx_description
1 polymer ?
#
loop_
_entity_poly.entity_id
_entity_poly.type
_entity_poly.pdbx_seq_one_letter_code
_entity_poly.pdbx_strand_id
1 'polypeptide(L)'
;MFMSLPAYYGGLALGKAELNKKYFIRDGYNDGRNRKLRVLERTPDITLTAKAEVGLDKVRAGLLPEVLTALVDYDSDAIHDGREKIRMDAERRNELQMLNGVAYFTVTTDQASDYEKLVRLCERIRRKLHRRKRPIFYKPMTEEARYLAQTRAETKRFKLWQTVIEAHQHW
;
A
#
# COMPACT_ATOMS: atom_id res chain seq x y z
N MET A 1 -2.20 5.99 -8.61
CA MET A 1 -1.03 6.75 -9.10
C MET A 1 -0.34 7.59 -8.00
N PHE A 2 -1.09 8.26 -7.11
CA PHE A 2 -0.57 9.08 -5.98
C PHE A 2 0.49 8.38 -5.09
N MET A 3 0.30 7.10 -4.77
CA MET A 3 1.18 6.35 -3.85
C MET A 3 2.59 6.09 -4.40
N SER A 4 2.74 5.80 -5.70
CA SER A 4 4.03 5.46 -6.32
C SER A 4 4.75 6.66 -6.95
N LEU A 5 4.03 7.72 -7.28
CA LEU A 5 4.57 8.90 -7.95
C LEU A 5 5.72 9.53 -7.13
N PRO A 6 6.82 9.98 -7.78
CA PRO A 6 7.93 10.59 -7.07
C PRO A 6 7.56 11.81 -6.22
N ALA A 7 8.27 12.01 -5.10
CA ALA A 7 7.99 13.10 -4.17
C ALA A 7 8.16 14.50 -4.79
N TYR A 8 9.05 14.65 -5.77
CA TYR A 8 9.28 15.95 -6.43
C TYR A 8 8.09 16.40 -7.31
N TYR A 9 7.30 15.45 -7.81
CA TYR A 9 6.02 15.69 -8.49
C TYR A 9 4.84 15.79 -7.52
N GLY A 10 5.06 15.73 -6.21
CA GLY A 10 3.97 15.74 -5.24
C GLY A 10 3.32 14.37 -5.05
N GLY A 11 4.07 13.27 -5.23
CA GLY A 11 3.63 11.93 -4.85
C GLY A 11 4.26 11.47 -3.53
N LEU A 12 4.06 10.19 -3.18
CA LEU A 12 4.61 9.61 -1.96
C LEU A 12 5.86 8.73 -2.18
N ALA A 13 6.19 8.35 -3.40
CA ALA A 13 7.35 7.50 -3.70
C ALA A 13 7.45 6.25 -2.79
N LEU A 14 6.32 5.56 -2.59
CA LEU A 14 6.27 4.38 -1.73
C LEU A 14 6.96 3.17 -2.37
N GLY A 15 7.04 3.13 -3.70
CA GLY A 15 7.62 2.04 -4.46
C GLY A 15 7.07 1.99 -5.88
N LYS A 16 7.36 0.91 -6.61
CA LYS A 16 6.72 0.61 -7.89
C LYS A 16 5.30 0.13 -7.63
N ALA A 17 4.31 0.75 -8.28
CA ALA A 17 2.93 0.28 -8.26
C ALA A 17 2.63 -0.59 -9.48
N GLU A 18 1.91 -1.69 -9.27
CA GLU A 18 1.34 -2.55 -10.30
C GLU A 18 -0.14 -2.73 -9.97
N LEU A 19 -1.02 -2.46 -10.94
CA LEU A 19 -2.47 -2.59 -10.74
C LEU A 19 -2.91 -4.01 -11.04
N ASN A 20 -3.88 -4.53 -10.27
CA ASN A 20 -4.55 -5.81 -10.54
C ASN A 20 -3.57 -6.98 -10.75
N LYS A 21 -2.46 -7.01 -10.00
CA LYS A 21 -1.47 -8.08 -10.11
C LYS A 21 -2.00 -9.34 -9.45
N LYS A 22 -2.02 -10.46 -10.17
CA LYS A 22 -2.49 -11.75 -9.65
C LYS A 22 -1.48 -12.39 -8.71
N TYR A 23 -1.98 -12.97 -7.62
CA TYR A 23 -1.27 -13.80 -6.66
C TYR A 23 -1.96 -15.15 -6.56
N PHE A 24 -1.14 -16.20 -6.52
CA PHE A 24 -1.60 -17.57 -6.37
C PHE A 24 -1.15 -18.09 -5.01
N ILE A 25 -2.12 -18.44 -4.17
CA ILE A 25 -1.90 -18.82 -2.76
C ILE A 25 -2.29 -20.29 -2.61
N ARG A 26 -1.38 -21.11 -2.10
CA ARG A 26 -1.71 -22.50 -1.76
C ARG A 26 -2.45 -22.48 -0.42
N ASP A 27 -3.70 -22.95 -0.39
CA ASP A 27 -4.53 -22.86 0.82
C ASP A 27 -4.18 -23.89 1.92
N GLY A 28 -3.32 -24.86 1.60
CA GLY A 28 -2.89 -25.91 2.51
C GLY A 28 -3.95 -26.98 2.75
N TYR A 29 -5.13 -26.87 2.15
CA TYR A 29 -6.19 -27.86 2.29
C TYR A 29 -5.91 -29.06 1.38
N ASN A 30 -5.88 -30.24 1.97
CA ASN A 30 -5.72 -31.52 1.28
C ASN A 30 -6.92 -32.40 1.62
N ASP A 31 -7.81 -32.62 0.66
CA ASP A 31 -9.04 -33.40 0.85
C ASP A 31 -8.79 -34.93 0.92
N GLY A 32 -7.53 -35.37 0.76
CA GLY A 32 -7.09 -36.76 0.82
C GLY A 32 -7.59 -37.63 -0.34
N ARG A 33 -8.50 -37.13 -1.19
CA ARG A 33 -9.14 -37.86 -2.29
C ARG A 33 -8.60 -37.43 -3.65
N ASN A 34 -8.17 -36.17 -3.77
CA ASN A 34 -7.50 -35.61 -4.91
C ASN A 34 -6.17 -34.99 -4.48
N ARG A 35 -5.04 -35.51 -4.99
CA ARG A 35 -3.70 -34.90 -4.81
C ARG A 35 -3.55 -33.52 -5.48
N LYS A 36 -4.63 -32.88 -5.92
CA LYS A 36 -4.58 -31.56 -6.53
C LYS A 36 -4.48 -30.52 -5.43
N LEU A 37 -3.33 -29.84 -5.38
CA LEU A 37 -3.13 -28.66 -4.54
C LEU A 37 -4.20 -27.63 -4.88
N ARG A 38 -5.01 -27.23 -3.89
CA ARG A 38 -5.94 -26.13 -4.06
C ARG A 38 -5.16 -24.81 -4.01
N VAL A 39 -5.33 -24.03 -5.07
CA VAL A 39 -4.67 -22.74 -5.27
C VAL A 39 -5.77 -21.69 -5.37
N LEU A 40 -5.70 -20.69 -4.50
CA LEU A 40 -6.57 -19.52 -4.50
C LEU A 40 -5.93 -18.42 -5.32
N GLU A 41 -6.72 -17.77 -6.17
CA GLU A 41 -6.30 -16.59 -6.92
C GLU A 41 -6.77 -15.32 -6.18
N ARG A 42 -5.85 -14.39 -5.97
CA ARG A 42 -6.14 -13.06 -5.41
C ARG A 42 -5.55 -11.97 -6.29
N THR A 43 -6.34 -10.93 -6.52
CA THR A 43 -5.99 -9.83 -7.43
C THR A 43 -6.22 -8.52 -6.70
N PRO A 44 -5.24 -8.09 -5.89
CA PRO A 44 -5.34 -6.81 -5.22
C PRO A 44 -5.35 -5.65 -6.21
N ASP A 45 -6.05 -4.57 -5.86
CA ASP A 45 -6.20 -3.39 -6.72
C ASP A 45 -4.84 -2.76 -7.03
N ILE A 46 -4.01 -2.63 -5.99
CA ILE A 46 -2.67 -2.06 -6.09
C ILE A 46 -1.66 -2.96 -5.36
N THR A 47 -0.63 -3.38 -6.07
CA THR A 47 0.60 -3.92 -5.50
C THR A 47 1.67 -2.84 -5.46
N LEU A 48 2.25 -2.59 -4.30
CA LEU A 48 3.43 -1.75 -4.11
C LEU A 48 4.65 -2.61 -3.77
N THR A 49 5.72 -2.47 -4.54
CA THR A 49 7.00 -3.14 -4.28
C THR A 49 8.12 -2.14 -4.08
N ALA A 50 9.00 -2.38 -3.12
CA ALA A 50 10.16 -1.54 -2.92
C ALA A 50 11.33 -2.31 -2.33
N LYS A 51 12.55 -1.92 -2.73
CA LYS A 51 13.77 -2.33 -2.03
C LYS A 51 13.82 -1.66 -0.67
N ALA A 52 14.17 -2.44 0.36
CA ALA A 52 14.33 -1.93 1.71
C ALA A 52 15.45 -0.86 1.75
N GLU A 53 15.14 0.34 2.27
CA GLU A 53 16.13 1.44 2.45
C GLU A 53 16.56 1.61 3.91
N VAL A 54 15.81 1.01 4.82
CA VAL A 54 16.01 0.98 6.27
C VAL A 54 15.90 -0.46 6.75
N GLY A 55 16.65 -0.83 7.79
CA GLY A 55 16.66 -2.23 8.26
C GLY A 55 17.47 -3.16 7.35
N LEU A 56 18.46 -2.63 6.62
CA LEU A 56 19.37 -3.39 5.76
C LEU A 56 20.15 -4.46 6.56
N ASP A 57 20.43 -4.19 7.83
CA ASP A 57 20.96 -5.14 8.80
C ASP A 57 20.05 -6.38 8.94
N LYS A 58 18.73 -6.18 9.02
CA LYS A 58 17.74 -7.26 9.11
C LYS A 58 17.65 -8.05 7.80
N VAL A 59 17.79 -7.36 6.67
CA VAL A 59 17.86 -8.01 5.35
C VAL A 59 19.10 -8.89 5.26
N ARG A 60 20.28 -8.37 5.65
CA ARG A 60 21.54 -9.13 5.67
C ARG A 60 21.49 -10.32 6.64
N ALA A 61 20.79 -10.18 7.75
CA ALA A 61 20.56 -11.25 8.72
C ALA A 61 19.49 -12.28 8.26
N GLY A 62 18.90 -12.14 7.07
CA GLY A 62 17.86 -13.02 6.55
C GLY A 62 16.50 -12.90 7.24
N LEU A 63 16.31 -11.88 8.08
CA LEU A 63 15.07 -11.64 8.84
C LEU A 63 14.02 -10.88 8.03
N LEU A 64 14.43 -10.22 6.94
CA LEU A 64 13.54 -9.52 6.01
C LEU A 64 13.96 -9.79 4.56
N PRO A 65 13.01 -9.84 3.62
CA PRO A 65 13.35 -9.91 2.21
C PRO A 65 13.96 -8.58 1.72
N GLU A 66 14.81 -8.64 0.69
CA GLU A 66 15.35 -7.44 0.03
C GLU A 66 14.26 -6.57 -0.59
N VAL A 67 13.23 -7.22 -1.13
CA VAL A 67 12.06 -6.56 -1.73
C VAL A 67 10.87 -6.80 -0.81
N LEU A 68 10.33 -5.69 -0.30
CA LEU A 68 9.13 -5.68 0.52
C LEU A 68 7.93 -5.35 -0.37
N THR A 69 6.81 -6.00 -0.06
CA THR A 69 5.57 -5.88 -0.83
C THR A 69 4.42 -5.45 0.07
N ALA A 70 3.65 -4.49 -0.39
CA ALA A 70 2.38 -4.09 0.22
C ALA A 70 1.27 -4.22 -0.82
N LEU A 71 0.21 -4.94 -0.47
CA LEU A 71 -1.01 -5.08 -1.26
C LEU A 71 -2.06 -4.14 -0.68
N VAL A 72 -2.80 -3.47 -1.55
CA VAL A 72 -3.76 -2.46 -1.17
C VAL A 72 -5.04 -2.67 -1.97
N ASP A 73 -6.14 -2.90 -1.26
CA ASP A 73 -7.48 -3.02 -1.84
C ASP A 73 -8.36 -1.86 -1.40
N TYR A 74 -9.18 -1.37 -2.32
CA TYR A 74 -10.24 -0.43 -2.04
C TYR A 74 -11.50 -1.17 -1.59
N ASP A 75 -12.04 -0.73 -0.47
CA ASP A 75 -13.16 -1.36 0.21
C ASP A 75 -14.26 -0.32 0.37
N SER A 76 -15.27 -0.43 -0.50
CA SER A 76 -16.28 0.61 -0.62
C SER A 76 -17.44 0.42 0.35
N ASP A 77 -17.85 1.51 1.01
CA ASP A 77 -18.96 1.54 1.98
C ASP A 77 -20.29 0.98 1.41
N ALA A 78 -20.54 1.14 0.11
CA ALA A 78 -21.75 0.65 -0.58
C ALA A 78 -21.89 -0.88 -0.64
N ILE A 79 -20.84 -1.63 -0.30
CA ILE A 79 -20.78 -3.11 -0.44
C ILE A 79 -20.78 -3.82 0.94
N HIS A 80 -20.88 -3.07 2.04
CA HIS A 80 -20.61 -3.58 3.40
C HIS A 80 -21.81 -4.02 4.24
N ASP A 81 -23.03 -4.04 3.71
CA ASP A 81 -24.20 -4.42 4.51
C ASP A 81 -24.42 -5.95 4.48
N GLY A 82 -23.80 -6.68 5.44
CA GLY A 82 -24.11 -8.10 5.67
C GLY A 82 -23.03 -8.95 6.38
N ARG A 83 -23.47 -9.84 7.30
CA ARG A 83 -22.60 -10.78 8.05
C ARG A 83 -21.71 -11.66 7.15
N GLU A 84 -22.19 -12.01 5.97
CA GLU A 84 -21.46 -12.85 5.02
C GLU A 84 -20.23 -12.14 4.44
N LYS A 85 -20.32 -10.82 4.18
CA LYS A 85 -19.22 -10.04 3.62
C LYS A 85 -18.11 -9.80 4.64
N ILE A 86 -18.47 -9.53 5.90
CA ILE A 86 -17.51 -9.46 7.02
C ILE A 86 -16.71 -10.77 7.11
N ARG A 87 -17.38 -11.93 6.96
CA ARG A 87 -16.71 -13.23 6.92
C ARG A 87 -15.77 -13.33 5.72
N MET A 88 -16.22 -12.97 4.52
CA MET A 88 -15.39 -13.02 3.30
C MET A 88 -14.16 -12.11 3.39
N ASP A 89 -14.25 -10.94 4.00
CA ASP A 89 -13.11 -10.03 4.17
C ASP A 89 -12.11 -10.57 5.20
N ALA A 90 -12.61 -11.22 6.27
CA ALA A 90 -11.77 -11.93 7.22
C ALA A 90 -11.04 -13.11 6.55
N GLU A 91 -11.75 -13.91 5.74
CA GLU A 91 -11.14 -14.99 4.95
C GLU A 91 -10.09 -14.48 3.97
N ARG A 92 -10.40 -13.42 3.20
CA ARG A 92 -9.45 -12.78 2.28
C ARG A 92 -8.18 -12.34 3.01
N ARG A 93 -8.33 -11.73 4.19
CA ARG A 93 -7.20 -11.28 5.00
C ARG A 93 -6.35 -12.46 5.47
N ASN A 94 -6.96 -13.55 5.90
CA ASN A 94 -6.27 -14.76 6.34
C ASN A 94 -5.49 -15.42 5.20
N GLU A 95 -6.07 -15.49 4.02
CA GLU A 95 -5.40 -16.05 2.84
C GLU A 95 -4.19 -15.20 2.43
N LEU A 96 -4.34 -13.88 2.40
CA LEU A 96 -3.25 -12.96 2.05
C LEU A 96 -2.13 -12.97 3.08
N GLN A 97 -2.40 -13.28 4.35
CA GLN A 97 -1.37 -13.51 5.37
C GLN A 97 -0.46 -14.71 5.04
N MET A 98 -0.91 -15.64 4.20
CA MET A 98 -0.07 -16.76 3.78
C MET A 98 1.00 -16.38 2.74
N LEU A 99 0.92 -15.17 2.19
CA LEU A 99 1.99 -14.61 1.37
C LEU A 99 3.13 -14.12 2.28
N ASN A 100 4.24 -14.86 2.29
CA ASN A 100 5.40 -14.54 3.11
C ASN A 100 5.95 -13.13 2.83
N GLY A 101 6.11 -12.34 3.89
CA GLY A 101 6.73 -11.01 3.82
C GLY A 101 5.87 -9.94 3.14
N VAL A 102 4.58 -10.21 2.93
CA VAL A 102 3.64 -9.27 2.31
C VAL A 102 2.77 -8.59 3.36
N ALA A 103 2.65 -7.27 3.29
CA ALA A 103 1.71 -6.51 4.11
C ALA A 103 0.42 -6.25 3.32
N TYR A 104 -0.74 -6.55 3.89
CA TYR A 104 -2.03 -6.24 3.29
C TYR A 104 -2.67 -5.02 3.97
N PHE A 105 -3.21 -4.11 3.16
CA PHE A 105 -3.89 -2.91 3.59
C PHE A 105 -5.22 -2.77 2.87
N THR A 106 -6.17 -2.16 3.56
CA THR A 106 -7.48 -1.82 3.03
C THR A 106 -7.65 -0.31 3.07
N VAL A 107 -8.17 0.27 1.99
CA VAL A 107 -8.54 1.68 1.87
C VAL A 107 -10.06 1.75 1.90
N THR A 108 -10.64 2.30 2.96
CA THR A 108 -12.10 2.50 3.02
C THR A 108 -12.54 3.71 2.19
N THR A 109 -13.83 3.84 1.87
CA THR A 109 -14.37 5.06 1.23
C THR A 109 -14.08 6.32 2.05
N ASP A 110 -14.21 6.25 3.39
CA ASP A 110 -13.82 7.36 4.28
C ASP A 110 -12.34 7.76 4.13
N GLN A 111 -11.44 6.78 4.04
CA GLN A 111 -10.02 7.06 3.82
C GLN A 111 -9.72 7.53 2.39
N ALA A 112 -10.47 7.04 1.40
CA ALA A 112 -10.32 7.43 0.01
C ALA A 112 -10.94 8.79 -0.31
N SER A 113 -11.78 9.35 0.54
CA SER A 113 -12.39 10.68 0.35
C SER A 113 -11.73 11.78 1.19
N ASP A 114 -10.98 11.40 2.23
CA ASP A 114 -10.25 12.32 3.11
C ASP A 114 -8.74 12.27 2.85
N TYR A 115 -8.18 13.39 2.41
CA TYR A 115 -6.76 13.53 2.11
C TYR A 115 -5.84 13.21 3.30
N GLU A 116 -6.18 13.68 4.50
CA GLU A 116 -5.34 13.44 5.68
C GLU A 116 -5.36 11.97 6.09
N LYS A 117 -6.54 11.33 6.05
CA LYS A 117 -6.67 9.91 6.35
C LYS A 117 -5.92 9.06 5.34
N LEU A 118 -6.00 9.39 4.05
CA LEU A 118 -5.23 8.72 3.01
C LEU A 118 -3.72 8.85 3.22
N VAL A 119 -3.24 10.05 3.55
CA VAL A 119 -1.82 10.29 3.83
C VAL A 119 -1.36 9.50 5.06
N ARG A 120 -2.17 9.43 6.12
CA ARG A 120 -1.85 8.62 7.32
C ARG A 120 -1.74 7.14 6.98
N LEU A 121 -2.65 6.60 6.16
CA LEU A 121 -2.55 5.21 5.68
C LEU A 121 -1.24 5.00 4.89
N CYS A 122 -0.93 5.93 3.98
CA CYS A 122 0.29 5.85 3.18
C CYS A 122 1.58 5.89 4.01
N GLU A 123 1.63 6.63 5.13
CA GLU A 123 2.78 6.61 6.03
C GLU A 123 2.89 5.29 6.82
N ARG A 124 1.77 4.60 7.09
CA ARG A 124 1.79 3.22 7.61
C ARG A 124 2.36 2.24 6.59
N ILE A 125 1.95 2.36 5.32
CA ILE A 125 2.50 1.58 4.20
C ILE A 125 4.00 1.85 4.06
N ARG A 126 4.44 3.12 4.10
CA ARG A 126 5.85 3.51 4.07
C ARG A 126 6.67 2.77 5.12
N ARG A 127 6.17 2.72 6.36
CA ARG A 127 6.83 2.04 7.46
C ARG A 127 6.94 0.53 7.21
N LYS A 128 5.88 -0.11 6.72
CA LYS A 128 5.91 -1.55 6.38
C LYS A 128 6.85 -1.89 5.22
N LEU A 129 6.98 -0.97 4.25
CA LEU A 129 7.94 -1.11 3.16
C LEU A 129 9.37 -0.69 3.54
N HIS A 130 9.63 -0.41 4.81
CA HIS A 130 10.94 0.04 5.32
C HIS A 130 11.55 1.18 4.49
N ARG A 131 10.67 2.08 4.03
CA ARG A 131 11.07 3.24 3.25
C ARG A 131 11.50 4.35 4.20
N ARG A 132 12.56 5.01 3.79
CA ARG A 132 13.09 6.19 4.45
C ARG A 132 12.04 7.32 4.53
N LYS A 133 12.08 8.14 5.59
CA LYS A 133 11.26 9.35 5.69
C LYS A 133 11.66 10.31 4.57
N ARG A 134 10.73 10.55 3.64
CA ARG A 134 10.72 11.51 2.51
C ARG A 134 12.09 12.08 2.05
N PRO A 135 12.55 11.76 0.82
CA PRO A 135 13.87 12.12 0.31
C PRO A 135 14.27 13.60 0.35
N ILE A 136 13.28 14.50 0.32
CA ILE A 136 13.48 15.96 0.30
C ILE A 136 14.23 16.45 1.56
N PHE A 137 14.21 15.67 2.65
CA PHE A 137 14.80 16.03 3.94
C PHE A 137 16.18 15.41 4.20
N TYR A 138 16.77 14.73 3.21
CA TYR A 138 18.11 14.15 3.38
C TYR A 138 19.25 15.13 3.16
N LYS A 139 18.98 16.29 2.55
CA LYS A 139 19.98 17.35 2.47
C LYS A 139 20.06 18.07 3.82
N PRO A 140 21.25 18.49 4.28
CA PRO A 140 21.36 19.44 5.37
C PRO A 140 20.57 20.71 5.03
N MET A 141 19.67 21.14 5.92
CA MET A 141 18.83 22.33 5.75
C MET A 141 18.62 22.97 7.12
N THR A 142 18.43 24.29 7.15
CA THR A 142 17.92 24.97 8.35
C THR A 142 16.48 24.54 8.63
N GLU A 143 15.99 24.83 9.83
CA GLU A 143 14.63 24.48 10.24
C GLU A 143 13.59 25.19 9.36
N GLU A 144 13.80 26.46 9.04
CA GLU A 144 12.92 27.27 8.17
C GLU A 144 12.89 26.72 6.75
N ALA A 145 14.06 26.39 6.18
CA ALA A 145 14.15 25.81 4.85
C ALA A 145 13.45 24.44 4.79
N ARG A 146 13.56 23.65 5.87
CA ARG A 146 12.87 22.36 6.01
C ARG A 146 11.36 22.54 6.08
N TYR A 147 10.88 23.50 6.87
CA TYR A 147 9.46 23.83 6.96
C TYR A 147 8.89 24.23 5.60
N LEU A 148 9.52 25.18 4.90
CA LEU A 148 9.08 25.62 3.57
C LEU A 148 9.05 24.47 2.54
N ALA A 149 10.06 23.59 2.58
CA ALA A 149 10.09 22.40 1.73
C ALA A 149 8.96 21.41 2.06
N GLN A 150 8.62 21.23 3.35
CA GLN A 150 7.47 20.43 3.79
C GLN A 150 6.17 21.01 3.25
N THR A 151 5.92 22.29 3.51
CA THR A 151 4.69 22.97 3.06
C THR A 151 4.54 22.86 1.56
N ARG A 152 5.60 23.14 0.78
CA ARG A 152 5.54 23.04 -0.69
C ARG A 152 5.22 21.63 -1.18
N ALA A 153 5.80 20.60 -0.55
CA ALA A 153 5.53 19.22 -0.90
C ALA A 153 4.11 18.79 -0.52
N GLU A 154 3.55 19.33 0.56
CA GLU A 154 2.16 19.09 0.98
C GLU A 154 1.17 19.79 0.06
N THR A 155 1.41 21.05 -0.31
CA THR A 155 0.57 21.76 -1.29
C THR A 155 0.53 21.04 -2.63
N LYS A 156 1.68 20.57 -3.16
CA LYS A 156 1.72 19.81 -4.42
C LYS A 156 0.92 18.51 -4.33
N ARG A 157 1.01 17.80 -3.20
CA ARG A 157 0.27 16.55 -2.97
C ARG A 157 -1.23 16.79 -2.90
N PHE A 158 -1.64 17.80 -2.15
CA PHE A 158 -3.04 18.18 -2.04
C PHE A 158 -3.61 18.54 -3.42
N LYS A 159 -2.89 19.34 -4.22
CA LYS A 159 -3.29 19.65 -5.60
C LYS A 159 -3.42 18.41 -6.48
N LEU A 160 -2.42 17.51 -6.44
CA LEU A 160 -2.48 16.27 -7.20
C LEU A 160 -3.68 15.42 -6.80
N TRP A 161 -3.98 15.36 -5.49
CA TRP A 161 -5.14 14.67 -4.97
C TRP A 161 -6.46 15.27 -5.46
N GLN A 162 -6.58 16.60 -5.41
CA GLN A 162 -7.75 17.31 -5.94
C GLN A 162 -7.96 17.00 -7.43
N THR A 163 -6.90 17.05 -8.25
CA THR A 163 -7.00 16.72 -9.68
C THR A 163 -7.51 15.29 -9.91
N VAL A 164 -7.11 14.33 -9.07
CA VAL A 164 -7.62 12.95 -9.16
C VAL A 164 -9.11 12.89 -8.82
N ILE A 165 -9.56 13.57 -7.75
CA ILE A 165 -10.99 13.61 -7.40
C ILE A 165 -11.81 14.28 -8.50
N GLU A 166 -11.39 15.47 -8.96
CA GLU A 166 -12.09 16.23 -10.00
C GLU A 166 -12.21 15.43 -11.29
N ALA A 167 -11.14 14.75 -11.71
CA ALA A 167 -11.17 13.87 -12.87
C ALA A 167 -12.20 12.73 -12.72
N HIS A 168 -12.38 12.20 -11.50
CA HIS A 168 -13.35 11.15 -11.22
C HIS A 168 -14.79 11.64 -11.03
N GLN A 169 -15.04 12.94 -10.84
CA GLN A 169 -16.40 13.50 -10.82
C GLN A 169 -17.02 13.64 -12.23
N HIS A 170 -16.20 13.54 -13.28
CA HIS A 170 -16.62 13.70 -14.67
C HIS A 170 -16.69 12.37 -15.46
N TRP A 171 -16.70 11.24 -14.75
CA TRP A 171 -16.81 9.89 -15.32
C TRP A 171 -18.14 9.26 -14.93
#